data_AF-A0A382NYC2-F1
#
_entry.id   AF-A0A382NYC2-F1
#
_cell.length_a   1.000
_cell.length_b   1.000
_cell.length_c   1.000
_cell.angle_alpha   90.00
_cell.angle_beta   90.00
_cell.angle_gamma   90.00
#
_symmetry.space_group_name_H-M   'P 1'
#
loop_
_entity.id
_entity.type
_entity.pdbx_description
1 polymer ?
#
loop_
_entity_poly.entity_id
_entity_poly.type
_entity_poly.pdbx_seq_one_letter_code
_entity_poly.pdbx_strand_id
1 'polypeptide(L)'
;MSRVVAVRNYAKENDTYIGILMDLQGPKIRISAFKNDKVELENGSKFTLDADLDENGGNLNSVGIAYKKLPSEVNAGNMLLLDDGKIILEVESTDGSKIITTVVQEGTLYSNKGINLRGGGLSAHALTDKDKKDILIAAKADADYVALSFPVNADDVRETKKL
;
A
#
# COMPACT_ATOMS: atom_id res chain seq x y z
N MET A 1 2.18 3.80 -22.97
CA MET A 1 1.33 3.98 -24.17
C MET A 1 1.32 2.80 -25.14
N SER A 2 2.42 2.08 -25.37
CA SER A 2 2.46 0.96 -26.34
C SER A 2 1.37 -0.10 -26.14
N ARG A 3 1.06 -0.49 -24.90
CA ARG A 3 -0.01 -1.45 -24.58
C ARG A 3 -1.39 -0.96 -25.00
N VAL A 4 -1.71 0.31 -24.74
CA VAL A 4 -2.99 0.93 -25.12
C VAL A 4 -3.16 0.92 -26.64
N VAL A 5 -2.11 1.30 -27.37
CA VAL A 5 -2.12 1.30 -28.84
C VAL A 5 -2.32 -0.12 -29.38
N ALA A 6 -1.63 -1.11 -28.83
CA ALA A 6 -1.76 -2.51 -29.25
C ALA A 6 -3.19 -3.04 -29.06
N VAL A 7 -3.81 -2.77 -27.90
CA VAL A 7 -5.19 -3.20 -27.62
C VAL A 7 -6.19 -2.53 -28.57
N ARG A 8 -6.04 -1.22 -28.81
CA ARG A 8 -6.91 -0.47 -29.73
C ARG A 8 -6.79 -0.96 -31.18
N ASN A 9 -5.58 -1.27 -31.64
CA ASN A 9 -5.36 -1.85 -32.96
C ASN A 9 -6.03 -3.22 -33.08
N TYR A 10 -5.87 -4.08 -32.07
CA TYR A 10 -6.51 -5.39 -32.04
C TYR A 10 -8.04 -5.29 -32.08
N ALA A 11 -8.62 -4.39 -31.28
CA ALA A 11 -10.06 -4.14 -31.26
C ALA A 11 -10.59 -3.74 -32.66
N LYS A 12 -9.86 -2.85 -33.34
CA LYS A 12 -10.18 -2.40 -34.70
C LYS A 12 -10.04 -3.50 -35.75
N GLU A 13 -9.00 -4.32 -35.68
CA GLU A 13 -8.75 -5.41 -36.64
C GLU A 13 -9.78 -6.54 -36.54
N ASN A 14 -10.38 -6.72 -35.36
CA ASN A 14 -11.29 -7.83 -35.06
C ASN A 14 -12.75 -7.40 -34.88
N ASP A 15 -13.10 -6.15 -35.23
CA ASP A 15 -14.46 -5.58 -35.09
C ASP A 15 -15.07 -5.85 -33.70
N THR A 16 -14.30 -5.53 -32.66
CA THR A 16 -14.71 -5.76 -31.27
C THR A 16 -14.47 -4.53 -30.40
N TYR A 17 -15.10 -4.49 -29.23
CA TYR A 17 -15.02 -3.38 -28.28
C TYR A 17 -14.29 -3.83 -27.02
N ILE A 18 -13.15 -3.20 -26.73
CA ILE A 18 -12.34 -3.49 -25.54
C ILE A 18 -12.11 -2.17 -24.81
N GLY A 19 -12.66 -2.06 -23.60
CA GLY A 19 -12.43 -0.93 -22.72
C GLY A 19 -11.05 -0.98 -22.05
N ILE A 20 -10.48 0.20 -21.78
CA ILE A 20 -9.24 0.41 -21.07
C ILE A 20 -9.54 0.99 -19.70
N LEU A 21 -9.17 0.25 -18.66
CA LEU A 21 -9.18 0.73 -17.28
C LEU A 21 -7.75 1.10 -16.87
N MET A 22 -7.58 2.32 -16.36
CA MET A 22 -6.35 2.79 -15.72
C MET A 22 -6.50 2.72 -14.21
N ASP A 23 -5.76 1.81 -13.60
CA ASP A 23 -5.80 1.58 -12.16
C ASP A 23 -4.73 2.44 -11.45
N LEU A 24 -5.19 3.39 -10.64
CA LEU A 24 -4.31 4.28 -9.88
C LEU A 24 -3.69 3.54 -8.70
N GLN A 25 -2.46 3.88 -8.37
CA GLN A 25 -1.69 3.15 -7.37
C GLN A 25 -2.16 3.43 -5.94
N GLY A 26 -2.52 4.68 -5.65
CA GLY A 26 -2.87 5.11 -4.30
C GLY A 26 -1.68 5.13 -3.34
N PRO A 27 -1.92 5.42 -2.05
CA PRO A 27 -0.87 5.48 -1.04
C PRO A 27 -0.24 4.11 -0.80
N LYS A 28 1.10 4.02 -0.90
CA LYS A 28 1.84 2.80 -0.58
C LYS A 28 2.08 2.69 0.92
N ILE A 29 1.23 1.93 1.61
CA ILE A 29 1.46 1.56 3.01
C ILE A 29 2.15 0.20 3.00
N ARG A 30 3.48 0.22 3.15
CA ARG A 30 4.34 -0.95 3.04
C ARG A 30 5.47 -0.89 4.06
N ILE A 31 5.95 -2.05 4.47
CA ILE A 31 7.25 -2.16 5.12
C ILE A 31 8.36 -1.90 4.09
N SER A 32 9.53 -1.51 4.57
CA SER A 32 10.75 -1.33 3.77
C SER A 32 11.42 -2.69 3.53
N ALA A 33 12.75 -2.73 3.41
CA ALA A 33 13.52 -3.92 3.13
C ALA A 33 14.29 -4.46 4.35
N PHE A 34 14.51 -5.78 4.32
CA PHE A 34 15.38 -6.50 5.24
C PHE A 34 16.78 -6.65 4.67
N LYS A 35 17.79 -6.73 5.55
CA LYS A 35 19.18 -7.00 5.16
C LYS A 35 19.36 -8.33 4.41
N ASN A 36 18.55 -9.33 4.75
CA ASN A 36 18.60 -10.68 4.18
C ASN A 36 17.32 -11.02 3.39
N ASP A 37 16.68 -10.02 2.78
CA ASP A 37 15.41 -10.09 2.00
C ASP A 37 14.15 -10.53 2.74
N LYS A 38 14.28 -11.30 3.81
CA LYS A 38 13.18 -11.82 4.61
C LYS A 38 13.56 -12.08 6.06
N VAL A 39 12.55 -12.24 6.90
CA VAL A 39 12.65 -12.74 8.27
C VAL A 39 11.54 -13.74 8.54
N GLU A 40 11.78 -14.70 9.43
CA GLU A 40 10.76 -15.61 9.94
C GLU A 40 10.24 -15.04 11.26
N LEU A 41 8.94 -14.79 11.35
CA LEU A 41 8.31 -14.26 12.57
C LEU A 41 7.56 -15.39 13.26
N GLU A 42 7.85 -15.59 14.54
CA GLU A 42 7.22 -16.62 15.38
C GLU A 42 6.06 -16.05 16.19
N ASN A 43 5.03 -16.85 16.44
CA ASN A 43 3.89 -16.43 17.26
C ASN A 43 4.33 -16.02 18.68
N GLY A 44 3.82 -14.89 19.17
CA GLY A 44 4.14 -14.33 20.48
C GLY A 44 5.44 -13.54 20.54
N SER A 45 6.25 -13.55 19.47
CA SER A 45 7.48 -12.76 19.42
C SER A 45 7.20 -11.26 19.27
N LYS A 46 8.14 -10.42 19.72
CA LYS A 46 8.08 -8.98 19.54
C LYS A 46 8.61 -8.59 18.17
N PHE A 47 7.92 -7.68 17.51
CA PHE A 47 8.38 -7.10 16.25
C PHE A 47 8.05 -5.61 16.20
N THR A 48 8.98 -4.79 15.74
CA THR A 48 8.83 -3.32 15.73
C THR A 48 8.72 -2.80 14.30
N LEU A 49 7.70 -2.00 14.01
CA LEU A 49 7.65 -1.21 12.79
C LEU A 49 8.16 0.20 13.12
N ASP A 50 9.22 0.65 12.46
CA ASP A 50 9.88 1.91 12.79
C ASP A 50 9.86 2.86 11.58
N ALA A 51 9.23 4.02 11.75
CA ALA A 51 9.16 5.04 10.70
C ALA A 51 10.52 5.69 10.41
N ASP A 52 11.47 5.69 11.34
CA ASP A 52 12.78 6.33 11.14
C ASP A 52 13.89 5.35 10.76
N LEU A 53 13.60 4.04 10.76
CA LEU A 53 14.56 3.03 10.34
C LEU A 53 14.90 3.17 8.85
N ASP A 54 16.19 3.03 8.55
CA ASP A 54 16.71 3.01 7.18
C ASP A 54 15.97 1.98 6.31
N GLU A 55 15.80 2.31 5.02
CA GLU A 55 15.03 1.49 4.08
C GLU A 55 15.57 0.06 3.95
N ASN A 56 16.86 -0.17 4.17
CA ASN A 56 17.50 -1.49 4.15
C ASN A 56 17.94 -1.96 5.55
N GLY A 57 17.51 -1.27 6.59
CA GLY A 57 17.87 -1.53 7.99
C GLY A 57 17.14 -2.71 8.63
N GLY A 58 16.13 -3.27 7.95
CA GLY A 58 15.26 -4.31 8.51
C GLY A 58 16.01 -5.57 8.94
N ASN A 59 15.60 -6.12 10.08
CA ASN A 59 16.14 -7.31 10.71
C ASN A 59 15.04 -8.08 11.47
N LEU A 60 15.40 -9.14 12.19
CA LEU A 60 14.45 -10.01 12.90
C LEU A 60 13.59 -9.27 13.95
N ASN A 61 14.09 -8.16 14.49
CA ASN A 61 13.40 -7.43 15.56
C ASN A 61 12.61 -6.22 15.05
N SER A 62 12.96 -5.70 13.88
CA SER A 62 12.40 -4.43 13.39
C SER A 62 12.49 -4.27 11.89
N VAL A 63 11.55 -3.52 11.30
CA VAL A 63 11.58 -3.12 9.89
C VAL A 63 11.08 -1.70 9.71
N GLY A 64 11.64 -1.02 8.70
CA GLY A 64 11.21 0.31 8.30
C GLY A 64 9.79 0.28 7.72
N ILE A 65 9.12 1.43 7.72
CA ILE A 65 7.85 1.62 7.00
C ILE A 65 7.90 2.83 6.07
N ALA A 66 7.25 2.71 4.92
CA ALA A 66 7.15 3.80 3.94
C ALA A 66 6.16 4.89 4.39
N TYR A 67 5.10 4.49 5.09
CA TYR A 67 4.06 5.41 5.57
C TYR A 67 4.41 5.95 6.95
N LYS A 68 5.13 7.08 6.99
CA LYS A 68 5.70 7.65 8.22
C LYS A 68 4.68 8.13 9.25
N LYS A 69 3.41 8.32 8.84
CA LYS A 69 2.30 8.70 9.75
C LYS A 69 1.68 7.52 10.49
N LEU A 70 1.98 6.27 10.10
CA LEU A 70 1.39 5.09 10.72
C LEU A 70 1.49 5.06 12.26
N PRO A 71 2.63 5.43 12.90
CA PRO A 71 2.73 5.40 14.35
C PRO A 71 1.76 6.34 15.07
N SER A 72 1.33 7.43 14.42
CA SER A 72 0.33 8.36 14.98
C SER A 72 -1.13 7.95 14.70
N GLU A 73 -1.34 6.93 13.88
CA GLU A 73 -2.67 6.50 13.43
C GLU A 73 -3.09 5.14 13.98
N VAL A 74 -2.21 4.48 14.72
CA VAL A 74 -2.48 3.20 15.37
C VAL A 74 -2.54 3.37 16.88
N ASN A 75 -3.38 2.55 17.51
CA ASN A 75 -3.54 2.50 18.96
C ASN A 75 -3.27 1.08 19.46
N ALA A 76 -2.99 0.93 20.76
CA ALA A 76 -2.89 -0.37 21.40
C ALA A 76 -4.15 -1.23 21.13
N GLY A 77 -3.96 -2.52 20.83
CA GLY A 77 -5.00 -3.47 20.43
C GLY A 77 -5.39 -3.40 18.94
N ASN A 78 -4.80 -2.50 18.15
CA ASN A 78 -4.98 -2.53 16.69
C ASN A 78 -4.27 -3.72 16.06
N MET A 79 -4.89 -4.31 15.04
CA MET A 79 -4.31 -5.43 14.29
C MET A 79 -3.79 -4.93 12.95
N LEU A 80 -2.49 -5.10 12.71
CA LEU A 80 -1.84 -4.82 11.44
C LEU A 80 -1.68 -6.12 10.65
N LEU A 81 -2.25 -6.15 9.45
CA LEU A 81 -2.18 -7.26 8.52
C LEU A 81 -1.05 -7.00 7.53
N LEU A 82 -0.09 -7.91 7.46
CA LEU A 82 1.02 -7.86 6.52
C LEU A 82 0.88 -8.96 5.47
N ASP A 83 1.34 -8.67 4.25
CA ASP A 83 1.27 -9.57 3.08
C ASP A 83 -0.13 -10.18 2.92
N ASP A 84 -1.14 -9.32 2.79
CA ASP A 84 -2.55 -9.69 2.63
C ASP A 84 -3.11 -10.54 3.79
N GLY A 85 -2.59 -10.33 5.00
CA GLY A 85 -3.06 -11.00 6.22
C GLY A 85 -2.43 -12.36 6.47
N LYS A 86 -1.38 -12.73 5.73
CA LYS A 86 -0.58 -13.92 6.06
C LYS A 86 0.15 -13.78 7.38
N ILE A 87 0.52 -12.55 7.75
CA ILE A 87 1.13 -12.23 9.03
C ILE A 87 0.26 -11.18 9.70
N ILE A 88 0.03 -11.35 10.99
CA ILE A 88 -0.79 -10.44 11.79
C ILE A 88 0.01 -10.02 13.00
N LEU A 89 0.12 -8.70 13.18
CA LEU A 89 0.74 -8.07 14.34
C LEU A 89 -0.32 -7.36 15.17
N GLU A 90 -0.28 -7.51 16.47
CA GLU A 90 -1.09 -6.72 17.41
C GLU A 90 -0.23 -5.59 17.98
N VAL A 91 -0.71 -4.36 17.84
CA VAL A 91 -0.04 -3.17 18.38
C VAL A 91 -0.18 -3.17 19.89
N GLU A 92 0.95 -3.10 20.59
CA GLU A 92 0.96 -2.97 22.05
C GLU A 92 1.06 -1.52 22.48
N SER A 93 1.93 -0.77 21.82
CA SER A 93 2.17 0.63 22.09
C SER A 93 2.92 1.31 20.94
N THR A 94 2.96 2.63 21.00
CA THR A 94 3.70 3.48 20.08
C THR A 94 4.66 4.35 20.89
N ASP A 95 5.93 4.40 20.48
CA ASP A 95 6.96 5.24 21.08
C ASP A 95 7.66 6.07 20.00
N GLY A 96 7.23 7.32 19.83
CA GLY A 96 7.67 8.19 18.75
C GLY A 96 7.35 7.60 17.37
N SER A 97 8.40 7.26 16.62
CA SER A 97 8.32 6.64 15.29
C SER A 97 8.13 5.11 15.32
N LYS A 98 8.20 4.49 16.50
CA LYS A 98 8.16 3.03 16.66
C LYS A 98 6.78 2.54 17.05
N ILE A 99 6.34 1.49 16.38
CA ILE A 99 5.14 0.73 16.71
C ILE A 99 5.62 -0.61 17.26
N ILE A 100 5.43 -0.81 18.56
CA ILE A 100 5.80 -2.04 19.25
C ILE A 100 4.63 -3.00 19.10
N THR A 101 4.92 -4.18 18.55
CA THR A 101 3.88 -5.18 18.27
C THR A 101 4.25 -6.56 18.79
N THR A 102 3.24 -7.39 18.99
CA THR A 102 3.37 -8.83 19.19
C THR A 102 2.83 -9.56 17.97
N VAL A 103 3.56 -10.57 17.50
CA VAL A 103 3.14 -11.41 16.38
C VAL A 103 2.00 -12.31 16.83
N VAL A 104 0.82 -12.18 16.22
CA VAL A 104 -0.36 -13.02 16.50
C VAL A 104 -0.45 -14.17 15.51
N GLN A 105 -0.09 -13.92 14.26
CA GLN A 105 -0.01 -14.95 13.22
C GLN A 105 1.40 -14.95 12.61
N GLU A 106 2.09 -16.07 12.80
CA GLU A 106 3.45 -16.32 12.36
C GLU A 106 3.57 -16.46 10.84
N GLY A 107 4.80 -16.33 10.34
CA GLY A 107 5.11 -16.57 8.94
C GLY A 107 6.36 -15.86 8.45
N THR A 108 6.69 -16.11 7.19
CA THR A 108 7.81 -15.49 6.51
C THR A 108 7.45 -14.10 5.98
N LEU A 109 8.09 -13.06 6.51
CA LEU A 109 7.92 -11.68 6.06
C LEU A 109 9.04 -11.29 5.10
N TYR A 110 8.67 -10.99 3.85
CA TYR A 110 9.59 -10.49 2.83
C TYR A 110 9.62 -8.96 2.79
N SER A 111 10.65 -8.37 2.17
CA SER A 111 10.72 -6.92 1.92
C SER A 111 9.53 -6.37 1.12
N ASN A 112 9.21 -5.09 1.31
CA ASN A 112 8.24 -4.32 0.50
C ASN A 112 6.79 -4.81 0.55
N LYS A 113 6.41 -5.57 1.59
CA LYS A 113 5.04 -6.07 1.75
C LYS A 113 4.08 -5.01 2.25
N GLY A 114 2.82 -5.13 1.81
CA GLY A 114 1.73 -4.23 2.21
C GLY A 114 1.40 -4.35 3.68
N ILE A 115 0.96 -3.25 4.28
CA ILE A 115 0.41 -3.18 5.64
C ILE A 115 -1.02 -2.67 5.52
N ASN A 116 -1.96 -3.37 6.14
CA ASN A 116 -3.34 -2.95 6.28
C ASN A 116 -3.73 -2.90 7.75
N LEU A 117 -4.44 -1.85 8.16
CA LEU A 117 -5.03 -1.77 9.51
C LEU A 117 -6.40 -2.47 9.51
N ARG A 118 -6.61 -3.46 10.38
CA ARG A 118 -7.89 -4.16 10.51
C ARG A 118 -8.97 -3.17 10.95
N GLY A 119 -10.06 -3.13 10.20
CA GLY A 119 -11.15 -2.16 10.44
C GLY A 119 -10.96 -0.81 9.75
N GLY A 120 -9.85 -0.61 9.04
CA GLY A 120 -9.56 0.65 8.33
C GLY A 120 -9.14 1.77 9.29
N GLY A 121 -9.30 3.02 8.85
CA GLY A 121 -9.06 4.21 9.69
C GLY A 121 -7.73 4.93 9.46
N LEU A 122 -6.93 4.53 8.47
CA LEU A 122 -5.74 5.26 8.08
C LEU A 122 -6.13 6.53 7.32
N SER A 123 -5.46 7.66 7.62
CA SER A 123 -5.78 8.97 7.06
C SER A 123 -5.07 9.27 5.74
N ALA A 124 -4.44 8.26 5.14
CA ALA A 124 -3.71 8.40 3.90
C ALA A 124 -4.60 9.00 2.80
N HIS A 125 -4.15 10.12 2.23
CA HIS A 125 -4.84 10.72 1.09
C HIS A 125 -4.95 9.70 -0.05
N ALA A 126 -6.14 9.58 -0.63
CA ALA A 126 -6.41 8.64 -1.70
C ALA A 126 -5.53 8.89 -2.95
N LEU A 127 -5.23 10.16 -3.22
CA LEU A 127 -4.39 10.57 -4.36
C LEU A 127 -2.97 10.94 -3.93
N THR A 128 -2.00 10.21 -4.47
CA THR A 128 -0.59 10.58 -4.40
C THR A 128 -0.19 11.53 -5.53
N ASP A 129 0.96 12.20 -5.42
CA ASP A 129 1.52 13.00 -6.52
C ASP A 129 1.79 12.18 -7.79
N LYS A 130 2.03 10.88 -7.61
CA LYS A 130 2.15 9.94 -8.72
C LYS A 130 0.79 9.69 -9.37
N ASP A 131 -0.26 9.46 -8.58
CA ASP A 131 -1.61 9.25 -9.11
C ASP A 131 -2.10 10.47 -9.89
N LYS A 132 -1.82 11.69 -9.40
CA LYS A 132 -2.12 12.93 -10.14
C LYS A 132 -1.45 12.97 -11.51
N LYS A 133 -0.21 12.47 -11.64
CA LYS A 133 0.49 12.35 -12.93
C LYS A 133 -0.10 11.23 -13.79
N ASP A 134 -0.49 10.12 -13.18
CA ASP A 134 -1.07 8.97 -13.89
C ASP A 134 -2.47 9.27 -14.43
N ILE A 135 -3.27 10.10 -13.75
CA ILE A 135 -4.56 10.61 -14.27
C ILE A 135 -4.33 11.35 -15.59
N LEU A 136 -3.31 12.20 -15.68
CA LEU A 136 -2.97 12.89 -16.93
C LEU A 136 -2.55 11.90 -18.03
N ILE A 137 -1.92 10.79 -17.67
CA ILE A 137 -1.59 9.72 -18.63
C ILE A 137 -2.86 8.98 -19.06
N ALA A 138 -3.79 8.72 -18.15
CA ALA A 138 -5.08 8.11 -18.46
C ALA A 138 -5.90 8.97 -19.43
N ALA A 139 -5.96 10.29 -19.19
CA ALA A 139 -6.60 11.24 -20.09
C ALA A 139 -5.93 11.27 -21.47
N LYS A 140 -4.59 11.32 -21.54
CA LYS A 140 -3.84 11.23 -22.81
C LYS A 140 -4.04 9.89 -23.53
N ALA A 141 -4.26 8.82 -22.78
CA ALA A 141 -4.53 7.50 -23.32
C ALA A 141 -5.98 7.34 -23.79
N ASP A 142 -6.85 8.29 -23.45
CA ASP A 142 -8.29 8.24 -23.70
C ASP A 142 -8.88 6.94 -23.10
N ALA A 143 -8.51 6.68 -21.84
CA ALA A 143 -8.97 5.52 -21.09
C ALA A 143 -10.48 5.63 -20.78
N ASP A 144 -11.19 4.50 -20.90
CA ASP A 144 -12.64 4.43 -20.64
C ASP A 144 -12.97 4.55 -19.15
N TYR A 145 -12.07 4.03 -18.29
CA TYR A 145 -12.24 4.05 -16.84
C TYR A 145 -10.95 4.40 -16.12
N VAL A 146 -11.10 5.06 -14.97
CA VAL A 146 -10.03 5.27 -13.99
C VAL A 146 -10.49 4.68 -12.66
N ALA A 147 -9.72 3.74 -12.11
CA ALA A 147 -9.97 3.19 -10.78
C ALA A 147 -9.15 3.97 -9.75
N LEU A 148 -9.83 4.47 -8.72
CA LEU A 148 -9.22 5.17 -7.60
C LEU A 148 -8.98 4.19 -6.45
N SER A 149 -7.71 4.07 -6.04
CA SER A 149 -7.32 3.24 -4.91
C SER A 149 -7.47 3.98 -3.58
N PHE A 150 -7.91 3.26 -2.54
CA PHE A 150 -8.09 3.75 -1.16
C PHE A 150 -8.92 5.04 -0.99
N PRO A 151 -10.10 5.21 -1.65
CA PRO A 151 -10.97 6.35 -1.34
C PRO A 151 -11.51 6.22 0.09
N VAL A 152 -11.37 7.27 0.88
CA VAL A 152 -11.86 7.34 2.27
C VAL A 152 -13.21 8.02 2.33
N ASN A 153 -13.44 9.01 1.47
CA ASN A 153 -14.68 9.78 1.43
C ASN A 153 -15.09 10.19 0.01
N ALA A 154 -16.26 10.83 -0.11
CA ALA A 154 -16.78 11.27 -1.40
C ALA A 154 -15.95 12.38 -2.06
N ASP A 155 -15.22 13.18 -1.28
CA ASP A 155 -14.38 14.26 -1.80
C ASP A 155 -13.15 13.71 -2.53
N ASP A 156 -12.59 12.57 -2.13
CA ASP A 156 -11.50 11.91 -2.86
C ASP A 156 -11.90 11.58 -4.31
N VAL A 157 -13.13 11.10 -4.50
CA VAL A 157 -13.69 10.80 -5.83
C VAL A 157 -13.94 12.09 -6.61
N ARG A 158 -14.43 13.15 -5.96
CA ARG A 158 -14.67 14.45 -6.61
C ARG A 158 -13.36 15.12 -7.03
N GLU A 159 -12.33 15.06 -6.20
CA GLU A 159 -10.99 15.56 -6.54
C GLU A 159 -10.43 14.81 -7.74
N THR A 160 -10.50 13.49 -7.73
CA THR A 160 -10.01 12.64 -8.85
C THR A 160 -10.71 12.97 -10.16
N LYS A 161 -12.04 13.18 -10.14
CA LYS A 161 -12.81 13.56 -11.34
C LYS A 161 -12.52 14.97 -11.85
N LYS A 162 -12.02 15.86 -10.99
CA LYS A 162 -11.72 17.25 -11.35
C LYS A 162 -10.37 17.37 -12.08
N LEU A 163 -9.45 16.47 -11.78
CA LEU A 163 -8.12 16.38 -12.39
C LEU A 163 -8.16 15.72 -13.76
#